data_AF-A0A9P5B6X2-F1
#
_entry.id   AF-A0A9P5B6X2-F1
#
_cell.length_a   1.000
_cell.length_b   1.000
_cell.length_c   1.000
_cell.angle_alpha   90.00
_cell.angle_beta   90.00
_cell.angle_gamma   90.00
#
_symmetry.space_group_name_H-M   'P 1'
#
loop_
_entity.id
_entity.type
_entity.pdbx_description
1 polymer ?
#
loop_
_entity_poly.entity_id
_entity_poly.type
_entity_poly.pdbx_seq_one_letter_code
_entity_poly.pdbx_strand_id
1 'polypeptide(L)'
;MGLLETRAMKSASRPKLVFAGDIVGYDGVMGLMPYIRKVRMHRELTATQVSPKSITRFEPIQELEILRLLKRLHQDPNSQNLPDHLNQVSGSIMLRILYDSPNRNDHIVMEEFSQATTPGACMHLLQNVQDPYQYVKGQMVNGKDHVSYVAGLIKDIHRKIDPDEESVIAWTTASMMNAGTDTTGATLLAFTVRSCVWVREEVVSGVLDRGSDFACADVGGF
;
A
#
# COMPACT_ATOMS: atom_id res chain seq x y z
N MET A 1 -21.52 21.57 11.64
CA MET A 1 -20.63 20.51 12.16
C MET A 1 -21.12 19.17 11.65
N GLY A 2 -20.29 18.45 10.92
CA GLY A 2 -20.71 17.32 10.07
C GLY A 2 -20.96 16.02 10.82
N LEU A 3 -21.50 15.02 10.10
CA LEU A 3 -21.70 13.65 10.61
C LEU A 3 -20.39 13.04 11.13
N LEU A 4 -19.27 13.32 10.45
CA LEU A 4 -17.93 12.81 10.76
C LEU A 4 -17.31 13.40 12.04
N GLU A 5 -17.77 14.57 12.48
CA GLU A 5 -17.24 15.24 13.68
C GLU A 5 -18.14 15.01 14.89
N THR A 6 -19.45 15.23 14.71
CA THR A 6 -20.41 15.31 15.83
C THR A 6 -20.91 13.93 16.28
N ARG A 7 -20.95 12.96 15.36
CA ARG A 7 -21.49 11.62 15.61
C ARG A 7 -20.45 10.52 15.42
N ALA A 8 -19.17 10.89 15.35
CA ALA A 8 -18.06 9.97 15.12
C ALA A 8 -18.11 8.74 16.03
N MET A 9 -18.34 8.90 17.35
CA MET A 9 -18.38 7.76 18.27
C MET A 9 -19.58 6.82 18.05
N LYS A 10 -20.69 7.32 17.47
CA LYS A 10 -21.88 6.51 17.16
C LYS A 10 -21.73 5.75 15.83
N SER A 11 -20.95 6.27 14.89
CA SER A 11 -20.73 5.68 13.56
C SER A 11 -19.37 5.00 13.39
N ALA A 12 -18.43 5.18 14.31
CA ALA A 12 -17.06 4.64 14.21
C ALA A 12 -16.98 3.14 14.45
N SER A 13 -17.93 2.54 15.17
CA SER A 13 -17.94 1.09 15.35
C SER A 13 -18.33 0.39 14.05
N ARG A 14 -17.39 -0.36 13.47
CA ARG A 14 -17.63 -1.30 12.37
C ARG A 14 -18.49 -2.46 12.88
N PRO A 15 -19.54 -2.89 12.14
CA PRO A 15 -20.24 -4.13 12.47
C PRO A 15 -19.28 -5.32 12.32
N LYS A 16 -19.44 -6.33 13.18
CA LYS A 16 -18.60 -7.53 13.12
C LYS A 16 -18.92 -8.31 11.84
N LEU A 17 -17.97 -8.36 10.92
CA LEU A 17 -18.10 -9.14 9.70
C LEU A 17 -17.72 -10.60 10.02
N VAL A 18 -18.70 -11.46 10.30
CA VAL A 18 -18.46 -12.85 10.73
C VAL A 18 -17.64 -13.63 9.71
N PHE A 19 -17.94 -13.48 8.41
CA PHE A 19 -17.19 -14.17 7.37
C PHE A 19 -15.74 -13.65 7.28
N ALA A 20 -15.56 -12.33 7.11
CA ALA A 20 -14.22 -11.75 6.97
C ALA A 20 -13.38 -11.87 8.26
N GLY A 21 -14.00 -11.76 9.44
CA GLY A 21 -13.34 -11.82 10.73
C GLY A 21 -13.15 -13.25 11.23
N ASP A 22 -14.24 -13.96 11.51
CA ASP A 22 -14.19 -15.25 12.22
C ASP A 22 -13.81 -16.43 11.30
N ILE A 23 -14.13 -16.36 10.00
CA ILE A 23 -13.87 -17.46 9.05
C ILE A 23 -12.56 -17.22 8.29
N VAL A 24 -12.38 -16.03 7.73
CA VAL A 24 -11.20 -15.64 6.94
C VAL A 24 -10.02 -15.23 7.84
N GLY A 25 -10.27 -14.80 9.08
CA GLY A 25 -9.22 -14.41 10.02
C GLY A 25 -8.73 -12.97 9.86
N TYR A 26 -9.48 -12.07 9.23
CA TYR A 26 -9.14 -10.63 9.14
C TYR A 26 -9.60 -9.82 10.37
N ASP A 27 -9.79 -10.46 11.52
CA ASP A 27 -10.19 -9.79 12.75
C ASP A 27 -9.14 -8.77 13.24
N GLY A 28 -7.88 -8.98 12.90
CA GLY A 28 -6.76 -8.07 13.19
C GLY A 28 -6.59 -6.92 12.19
N VAL A 29 -7.27 -6.90 11.04
CA VAL A 29 -7.14 -5.81 10.05
C VAL A 29 -7.80 -4.54 10.60
N MET A 30 -7.04 -3.44 10.63
CA MET A 30 -7.48 -2.16 11.20
C MET A 30 -8.80 -1.66 10.63
N GLY A 31 -9.05 -1.89 9.33
CA GLY A 31 -10.27 -1.46 8.65
C GLY A 31 -11.56 -2.20 9.06
N LEU A 32 -11.43 -3.43 9.57
CA LEU A 32 -12.56 -4.32 9.91
C LEU A 32 -12.80 -4.43 11.41
N MET A 33 -11.85 -3.98 12.23
CA MET A 33 -11.97 -4.02 13.68
C MET A 33 -13.09 -3.10 14.21
N PRO A 34 -13.84 -3.54 15.23
CA PRO A 34 -14.72 -2.67 15.99
C PRO A 34 -13.91 -1.60 16.74
N TYR A 35 -14.55 -0.48 17.10
CA TYR A 35 -13.88 0.63 17.79
C TYR A 35 -13.52 0.26 19.24
N ILE A 36 -12.39 -0.43 19.40
CA ILE A 36 -11.85 -1.00 20.64
C ILE A 36 -10.45 -0.41 20.91
N ARG A 37 -9.92 -0.58 22.13
CA ARG A 37 -8.55 -0.22 22.54
C ARG A 37 -7.48 -0.62 21.51
N LYS A 38 -7.62 -1.78 20.85
CA LYS A 38 -6.70 -2.23 19.79
C LYS A 38 -6.60 -1.24 18.62
N VAL A 39 -7.72 -0.74 18.09
CA VAL A 39 -7.73 0.26 16.99
C VAL A 39 -7.00 1.55 17.38
N ARG A 40 -7.08 1.95 18.66
CA ARG A 40 -6.31 3.11 19.15
C ARG A 40 -4.81 2.82 19.14
N MET A 41 -4.38 1.64 19.57
CA MET A 41 -2.97 1.23 19.52
C MET A 41 -2.45 1.17 18.07
N HIS A 42 -3.22 0.60 17.13
CA HIS A 42 -2.88 0.61 15.71
C HIS A 42 -2.66 2.04 15.18
N ARG A 43 -3.57 2.97 15.52
CA ARG A 43 -3.47 4.37 15.11
C ARG A 43 -2.27 5.09 15.73
N GLU A 44 -1.99 4.83 17.00
CA GLU A 44 -0.86 5.40 17.71
C GLU A 44 0.47 4.98 17.08
N LEU A 45 0.67 3.68 16.86
CA LEU A 45 1.87 3.14 16.21
C LEU A 45 2.01 3.62 14.75
N THR A 46 0.90 3.68 14.00
CA THR A 46 0.93 4.21 12.64
C THR A 46 1.33 5.69 12.61
N ALA A 47 0.81 6.47 13.55
CA ALA A 47 1.11 7.90 13.62
C ALA A 47 2.59 8.19 13.92
N THR A 48 3.31 7.31 14.63
CA THR A 48 4.75 7.53 14.89
C THR A 48 5.58 7.41 13.61
N GLN A 49 5.28 6.43 12.76
CA GLN A 49 6.07 6.17 11.55
C GLN A 49 5.61 6.99 10.33
N VAL A 50 4.34 7.41 10.29
CA VAL A 50 3.72 8.13 9.15
C VAL A 50 3.49 9.62 9.48
N SER A 51 4.06 10.12 10.57
CA SER A 51 4.00 11.56 10.86
C SER A 51 4.72 12.39 9.77
N PRO A 52 4.38 13.67 9.57
CA PRO A 52 5.05 14.53 8.59
C PRO A 52 6.57 14.61 8.77
N LYS A 53 7.07 14.38 9.99
CA LYS A 53 8.50 14.36 10.29
C LYS A 53 9.16 13.03 9.95
N SER A 54 8.43 11.93 10.12
CA SER A 54 8.95 10.57 9.90
C SER A 54 8.82 10.13 8.44
N ILE A 55 7.85 10.64 7.68
CA ILE A 55 7.53 10.14 6.34
C ILE A 55 8.59 10.46 5.30
N THR A 56 9.33 11.57 5.46
CA THR A 56 10.34 12.05 4.50
C THR A 56 11.50 11.08 4.32
N ARG A 57 11.79 10.24 5.32
CA ARG A 57 12.83 9.19 5.21
C ARG A 57 12.53 8.13 4.15
N PHE A 58 11.29 8.03 3.67
CA PHE A 58 10.86 7.07 2.65
C PHE A 58 10.88 7.65 1.23
N GLU A 59 11.10 8.95 1.07
CA GLU A 59 11.27 9.62 -0.24
C GLU A 59 12.28 8.92 -1.17
N PRO A 60 13.51 8.57 -0.74
CA PRO A 60 14.47 7.92 -1.65
C PRO A 60 14.01 6.55 -2.14
N ILE A 61 13.14 5.87 -1.38
CA ILE A 61 12.54 4.59 -1.82
C ILE A 61 11.53 4.86 -2.95
N GLN A 62 10.70 5.89 -2.80
CA GLN A 62 9.72 6.28 -3.81
C GLN A 62 10.41 6.72 -5.11
N GLU A 63 11.43 7.57 -5.03
CA GLU A 63 12.21 8.03 -6.20
C GLU A 63 12.80 6.85 -6.98
N LEU A 64 13.42 5.90 -6.29
CA LEU A 64 14.03 4.73 -6.93
C LEU A 64 12.98 3.84 -7.62
N GLU A 65 11.81 3.63 -7.01
CA GLU A 65 10.75 2.85 -7.65
C GLU A 65 10.10 3.56 -8.84
N ILE A 66 9.99 4.89 -8.78
CA ILE A 66 9.54 5.69 -9.92
C ILE A 66 10.53 5.56 -11.07
N LEU A 67 11.85 5.63 -10.82
CA LEU A 67 12.86 5.42 -11.87
C LEU A 67 12.74 4.03 -12.51
N ARG A 68 12.46 2.99 -11.71
CA ARG A 68 12.22 1.62 -12.20
C ARG A 68 10.94 1.52 -13.02
N LEU A 69 9.88 2.22 -12.63
CA LEU A 69 8.65 2.32 -13.41
C LEU A 69 8.92 2.99 -14.76
N LEU A 70 9.59 4.15 -14.77
CA LEU A 70 9.92 4.87 -16.00
C LEU A 70 10.74 4.00 -16.96
N LYS A 71 11.72 3.25 -16.43
CA LYS A 71 12.48 2.28 -17.22
C LYS A 71 11.59 1.17 -17.80
N ARG A 72 10.64 0.64 -17.03
CA ARG A 72 9.69 -0.38 -17.51
C ARG A 72 8.77 0.17 -18.59
N LEU A 73 8.20 1.36 -18.40
CA LEU A 73 7.37 2.04 -19.39
C LEU A 73 8.13 2.38 -20.68
N HIS A 74 9.42 2.70 -20.57
CA HIS A 74 10.27 2.91 -21.74
C HIS A 74 10.53 1.62 -22.53
N GLN A 75 10.65 0.49 -21.84
CA GLN A 75 10.88 -0.82 -22.45
C GLN A 75 9.59 -1.45 -23.01
N ASP A 76 8.46 -1.19 -22.38
CA ASP A 76 7.13 -1.69 -22.75
C ASP A 76 6.16 -0.51 -22.98
N PRO A 77 6.07 -0.01 -24.21
CA PRO A 77 5.19 1.12 -24.54
C PRO A 77 3.71 0.71 -24.68
N ASN A 78 3.34 -0.55 -24.41
CA ASN A 78 1.97 -1.02 -24.58
C ASN A 78 1.04 -0.43 -23.50
N SER A 79 0.04 0.34 -23.94
CA SER A 79 -0.94 1.00 -23.06
C SER A 79 -1.79 0.02 -22.25
N GLN A 80 -1.96 -1.22 -22.72
CA GLN A 80 -2.75 -2.25 -22.03
C GLN A 80 -2.08 -2.75 -20.73
N ASN A 81 -0.74 -2.71 -20.66
CA ASN A 81 0.02 -3.19 -19.50
C ASN A 81 0.24 -2.11 -18.44
N LEU A 82 -0.19 -0.86 -18.71
CA LEU A 82 -0.01 0.27 -17.80
C LEU A 82 -0.60 0.01 -16.40
N PRO A 83 -1.82 -0.52 -16.24
CA PRO A 83 -2.37 -0.83 -14.92
C PRO A 83 -1.49 -1.80 -14.12
N ASP A 84 -0.93 -2.82 -14.79
CA ASP A 84 -0.08 -3.81 -14.14
C ASP A 84 1.26 -3.21 -13.69
N HIS A 85 1.87 -2.37 -14.54
CA HIS A 85 3.10 -1.65 -14.19
C HIS A 85 2.91 -0.73 -12.98
N LEU A 86 1.76 -0.06 -12.89
CA LEU A 86 1.39 0.85 -11.80
C LEU A 86 1.03 0.09 -10.50
N ASN A 87 0.31 -1.02 -10.60
CA ASN A 87 0.03 -1.88 -9.45
C ASN A 87 1.34 -2.49 -8.91
N GLN A 88 2.24 -2.91 -9.80
CA GLN A 88 3.54 -3.43 -9.42
C GLN A 88 4.43 -2.36 -8.76
N VAL A 89 4.44 -1.10 -9.25
CA VAL A 89 5.21 -0.04 -8.57
C VAL A 89 4.65 0.26 -7.19
N SER A 90 3.32 0.30 -7.07
CA SER A 90 2.64 0.53 -5.79
C SER A 90 3.01 -0.56 -4.77
N GLY A 91 2.96 -1.82 -5.18
CA GLY A 91 3.29 -2.95 -4.32
C GLY A 91 4.76 -2.96 -3.93
N SER A 92 5.65 -2.61 -4.88
CA SER A 92 7.07 -2.50 -4.59
C SER A 92 7.39 -1.41 -3.59
N ILE A 93 6.79 -0.22 -3.74
CA ILE A 93 6.94 0.89 -2.79
C ILE A 93 6.48 0.45 -1.40
N MET A 94 5.29 -0.16 -1.30
CA MET A 94 4.75 -0.62 -0.02
C MET A 94 5.64 -1.71 0.61
N LEU A 95 6.08 -2.71 -0.14
CA LEU A 95 6.96 -3.78 0.36
C LEU A 95 8.29 -3.23 0.88
N ARG A 96 8.88 -2.27 0.18
CA ARG A 96 10.17 -1.67 0.58
C ARG A 96 10.01 -0.76 1.80
N ILE A 97 8.96 0.05 1.85
CA ILE A 97 8.68 0.90 3.02
C ILE A 97 8.38 0.03 4.26
N LEU A 98 7.56 -1.01 4.09
CA LEU A 98 7.05 -1.79 5.22
C LEU A 98 8.08 -2.78 5.76
N TYR A 99 8.76 -3.52 4.87
CA TYR A 99 9.61 -4.65 5.24
C TYR A 99 11.06 -4.55 4.75
N ASP A 100 11.40 -3.54 3.95
CA ASP A 100 12.68 -3.46 3.23
C ASP A 100 13.04 -4.79 2.52
N SER A 101 12.04 -5.40 1.90
CA SER A 101 12.21 -6.63 1.13
C SER A 101 12.59 -6.28 -0.31
N PRO A 102 13.55 -7.00 -0.94
CA PRO A 102 13.80 -6.84 -2.36
C PRO A 102 12.56 -7.19 -3.16
N ASN A 103 12.38 -6.53 -4.30
CA ASN A 103 11.29 -6.78 -5.23
C ASN A 103 11.45 -8.20 -5.80
N ARG A 104 10.94 -9.21 -5.09
CA ARG A 104 10.81 -10.55 -5.62
C ARG A 104 9.71 -10.42 -6.68
N ASN A 105 10.04 -10.70 -7.94
CA ASN A 105 9.14 -10.62 -9.09
C ASN A 105 7.94 -11.60 -9.02
N ASP A 106 7.61 -12.08 -7.83
CA ASP A 106 6.47 -12.94 -7.57
C ASP A 106 5.30 -12.01 -7.23
N HIS A 107 4.17 -12.26 -7.87
CA HIS A 107 2.92 -11.48 -7.92
C HIS A 107 2.20 -11.28 -6.56
N ILE A 108 2.92 -11.14 -5.46
CA ILE A 108 2.40 -11.31 -4.10
C ILE A 108 1.41 -10.21 -3.70
N VAL A 109 1.36 -9.05 -4.36
CA VAL A 109 0.76 -7.89 -3.68
C VAL A 109 -0.73 -7.66 -3.97
N MET A 110 -1.36 -8.30 -4.96
CA MET A 110 -2.71 -7.89 -5.38
C MET A 110 -3.74 -8.98 -5.62
N GLU A 111 -3.34 -10.24 -5.72
CA GLU A 111 -4.32 -11.31 -5.98
C GLU A 111 -5.08 -11.71 -4.71
N GLU A 112 -4.62 -11.30 -3.53
CA GLU A 112 -5.15 -11.78 -2.25
C GLU A 112 -6.48 -11.16 -1.81
N PHE A 113 -6.77 -9.87 -1.98
CA PHE A 113 -8.00 -9.32 -1.37
C PHE A 113 -9.27 -9.73 -2.13
N SER A 114 -9.23 -9.73 -3.46
CA SER A 114 -10.36 -10.20 -4.27
C SER A 114 -10.58 -11.72 -4.11
N GLN A 115 -9.49 -12.49 -4.00
CA GLN A 115 -9.56 -13.94 -3.83
C GLN A 115 -9.69 -14.40 -2.37
N ALA A 116 -9.46 -13.53 -1.38
CA ALA A 116 -9.63 -13.84 0.06
C ALA A 116 -11.05 -14.26 0.41
N THR A 117 -12.03 -13.82 -0.40
CA THR A 117 -13.44 -14.22 -0.27
C THR A 117 -13.72 -15.62 -0.82
N THR A 118 -12.79 -16.23 -1.54
CA THR A 118 -12.92 -17.59 -2.07
C THR A 118 -12.57 -18.62 -0.99
N PRO A 119 -13.46 -19.60 -0.72
CA PRO A 119 -13.18 -20.66 0.25
C PRO A 119 -11.91 -21.43 -0.13
N GLY A 120 -10.87 -21.39 0.71
CA GLY A 120 -9.57 -22.04 0.50
C GLY A 120 -8.39 -21.09 0.39
N ALA A 121 -8.56 -19.94 -0.28
CA ALA A 121 -7.52 -18.91 -0.36
C ALA A 121 -7.29 -18.21 0.98
N CYS A 122 -8.32 -18.14 1.84
CA CYS A 122 -8.24 -17.42 3.11
C CYS A 122 -7.19 -17.94 4.11
N MET A 123 -6.83 -19.23 4.03
CA MET A 123 -5.91 -19.87 4.97
C MET A 123 -4.44 -19.49 4.71
N HIS A 124 -4.08 -19.17 3.47
CA HIS A 124 -2.73 -18.71 3.11
C HIS A 124 -2.44 -17.27 3.56
N LEU A 125 -3.48 -16.46 3.78
CA LEU A 125 -3.35 -15.03 4.07
C LEU A 125 -2.65 -14.75 5.42
N LEU A 126 -2.89 -15.59 6.44
CA LEU A 126 -2.22 -15.45 7.75
C LEU A 126 -0.71 -15.70 7.67
N GLN A 127 -0.28 -16.59 6.77
CA GLN A 127 1.14 -16.83 6.51
C GLN A 127 1.77 -15.58 5.88
N ASN A 128 1.07 -14.93 4.94
CA ASN A 128 1.54 -13.72 4.27
C ASN A 128 1.65 -12.49 5.19
N VAL A 129 1.01 -12.48 6.36
CA VAL A 129 1.21 -11.44 7.38
C VAL A 129 2.43 -11.74 8.27
N GLN A 130 2.62 -13.00 8.66
CA GLN A 130 3.65 -13.39 9.63
C GLN A 130 5.04 -13.55 8.99
N ASP A 131 5.10 -14.10 7.77
CA ASP A 131 6.35 -14.34 7.04
C ASP A 131 7.18 -13.07 6.81
N PRO A 132 6.62 -11.95 6.31
CA PRO A 132 7.42 -10.74 6.10
C PRO A 132 7.83 -10.08 7.42
N TYR A 133 7.04 -10.26 8.49
CA TYR A 133 7.43 -9.78 9.81
C TYR A 133 8.64 -10.57 10.37
N GLN A 134 8.63 -11.91 10.24
CA GLN A 134 9.78 -12.74 10.63
C GLN A 134 11.01 -12.45 9.76
N TYR A 135 10.82 -12.16 8.48
CA TYR A 135 11.88 -11.73 7.58
C TYR A 135 12.58 -10.46 8.11
N VAL A 136 11.82 -9.42 8.51
CA VAL A 136 12.40 -8.20 9.09
C VAL A 136 13.14 -8.50 10.39
N LYS A 137 12.58 -9.31 11.29
CA LYS A 137 13.27 -9.73 12.52
C LYS A 137 14.63 -10.39 12.20
N GLY A 138 14.67 -11.29 11.22
CA GLY A 138 15.90 -11.91 10.75
C GLY A 138 16.91 -10.89 10.18
N GLN A 139 16.45 -9.90 9.43
CA GLN A 139 17.30 -8.82 8.91
C GLN A 139 17.90 -7.96 10.04
N MET A 140 17.12 -7.66 11.09
CA MET A 140 17.60 -6.90 12.24
C MET A 140 18.68 -7.64 13.03
N VAL A 141 18.55 -8.96 13.19
CA VAL A 141 19.59 -9.79 13.84
C VAL A 141 20.90 -9.77 13.03
N ASN A 142 20.80 -9.73 11.69
CA ASN A 142 21.95 -9.67 10.79
C ASN A 142 22.61 -8.28 10.71
N GLY A 143 22.17 -7.31 11.53
CA GLY A 143 22.73 -5.95 11.54
C GLY A 143 22.41 -5.12 10.29
N LYS A 144 21.49 -5.60 9.44
CA LYS A 144 20.99 -4.87 8.27
C LYS A 144 19.82 -4.00 8.69
N ASP A 145 20.16 -2.95 9.42
CA ASP A 145 19.18 -2.11 10.11
C ASP A 145 18.66 -0.98 9.22
N HIS A 146 18.12 -1.37 8.06
CA HIS A 146 17.60 -0.45 7.05
C HIS A 146 16.31 0.24 7.53
N VAL A 147 16.00 1.36 6.88
CA VAL A 147 14.84 2.20 7.20
C VAL A 147 13.56 1.50 6.74
N SER A 148 12.98 0.65 7.58
CA SER A 148 11.66 0.05 7.37
C SER A 148 10.67 0.48 8.46
N TYR A 149 9.38 0.45 8.13
CA TYR A 149 8.29 0.71 9.07
C TYR A 149 8.36 -0.23 10.28
N VAL A 150 8.53 -1.53 10.04
CA VAL A 150 8.58 -2.55 11.10
C VAL A 150 9.84 -2.39 11.96
N ALA A 151 11.02 -2.17 11.36
CA ALA A 151 12.25 -1.95 12.13
C ALA A 151 12.17 -0.66 12.97
N GLY A 152 11.57 0.41 12.43
CA GLY A 152 11.31 1.63 13.17
C GLY A 152 10.44 1.41 14.40
N LEU A 153 9.33 0.68 14.25
CA LEU A 153 8.45 0.34 15.38
C LEU A 153 9.15 -0.53 16.44
N ILE A 154 9.94 -1.51 16.01
CA ILE A 154 10.68 -2.39 16.94
C ILE A 154 11.73 -1.59 17.72
N LYS A 155 12.40 -0.63 17.08
CA LYS A 155 13.38 0.26 17.74
C LYS A 155 12.75 1.21 18.75
N ASP A 156 11.60 1.79 18.40
CA ASP A 156 10.88 2.73 19.25
C ASP A 156 10.40 2.07 20.55
N ILE A 157 10.18 0.74 20.51
CA ILE A 157 9.82 -0.06 21.68
C ILE A 157 11.11 -0.46 22.42
N HIS A 158 11.61 0.41 23.31
CA HIS A 158 12.79 0.16 24.14
C HIS A 158 12.60 -0.90 25.26
N ARG A 159 11.55 -1.73 25.17
CA ARG A 159 11.21 -2.79 26.14
C ARG A 159 11.02 -4.13 25.43
N LYS A 160 10.95 -5.22 26.19
CA LYS A 160 10.55 -6.52 25.63
C LYS A 160 9.14 -6.39 25.04
N ILE A 161 9.02 -6.65 23.74
CA ILE A 161 7.75 -6.59 23.01
C ILE A 161 6.83 -7.67 23.57
N ASP A 162 5.64 -7.26 23.99
CA ASP A 162 4.59 -8.18 24.42
C ASP A 162 4.00 -8.90 23.20
N PRO A 163 3.57 -10.18 23.30
CA PRO A 163 3.00 -10.90 22.15
C PRO A 163 1.80 -10.18 21.52
N ASP A 164 1.01 -9.45 22.31
CA ASP A 164 -0.10 -8.65 21.76
C ASP A 164 0.41 -7.45 20.95
N GLU A 165 1.51 -6.81 21.37
CA GLU A 165 2.13 -5.70 20.63
C GLU A 165 2.76 -6.18 19.32
N GLU A 166 3.41 -7.33 19.34
CA GLU A 166 3.93 -7.99 18.13
C GLU A 166 2.81 -8.27 17.13
N SER A 167 1.68 -8.81 17.60
CA SER A 167 0.49 -9.03 16.78
C SER A 167 -0.04 -7.72 16.19
N VAL A 168 -0.11 -6.65 17.01
CA VAL A 168 -0.55 -5.33 16.54
C VAL A 168 0.39 -4.79 15.45
N ILE A 169 1.71 -4.92 15.59
CA ILE A 169 2.68 -4.47 14.58
C ILE A 169 2.48 -5.23 13.27
N ALA A 170 2.38 -6.56 13.32
CA ALA A 170 2.18 -7.39 12.14
C ALA A 170 0.88 -7.02 11.40
N TRP A 171 -0.23 -6.93 12.15
CA TRP A 171 -1.53 -6.57 11.59
C TRP A 171 -1.62 -5.12 11.09
N THR A 172 -0.91 -4.18 11.73
CA THR A 172 -0.82 -2.79 11.22
C THR A 172 -0.15 -2.77 9.86
N THR A 173 0.94 -3.51 9.71
CA THR A 173 1.73 -3.58 8.48
C THR A 173 0.92 -4.23 7.36
N ALA A 174 0.22 -5.34 7.65
CA ALA A 174 -0.72 -5.96 6.72
C ALA A 174 -1.87 -5.01 6.31
N SER A 175 -2.42 -4.26 7.26
CA SER A 175 -3.46 -3.27 6.98
C SER A 175 -2.96 -2.16 6.05
N MET A 176 -1.71 -1.70 6.24
CA MET A 176 -1.09 -0.68 5.38
C MET A 176 -0.81 -1.21 3.97
N MET A 177 -0.35 -2.45 3.84
CA MET A 177 -0.14 -3.10 2.54
C MET A 177 -1.45 -3.18 1.76
N ASN A 178 -2.50 -3.73 2.39
CA ASN A 178 -3.80 -3.95 1.77
C ASN A 178 -4.48 -2.62 1.38
N ALA A 179 -4.41 -1.61 2.25
CA ALA A 179 -5.04 -0.32 1.96
C ALA A 179 -4.22 0.51 0.96
N GLY A 180 -2.89 0.44 1.06
CA GLY A 180 -1.98 1.31 0.32
C GLY A 180 -1.77 0.87 -1.12
N THR A 181 -1.74 -0.44 -1.39
CA THR A 181 -1.33 -0.92 -2.72
C THR A 181 -2.39 -0.63 -3.78
N ASP A 182 -3.64 -1.06 -3.56
CA ASP A 182 -4.76 -0.91 -4.51
C ASP A 182 -5.08 0.54 -4.81
N THR A 183 -5.22 1.32 -3.74
CA THR A 183 -5.65 2.72 -3.86
C THR A 183 -4.58 3.57 -4.54
N THR A 184 -3.29 3.33 -4.25
CA THR A 184 -2.20 4.07 -4.89
C THR A 184 -2.07 3.73 -6.37
N GLY A 185 -2.17 2.44 -6.74
CA GLY A 185 -2.16 2.01 -8.14
C GLY A 185 -3.31 2.63 -8.95
N ALA A 186 -4.54 2.55 -8.43
CA ALA A 186 -5.71 3.16 -9.04
C ALA A 186 -5.61 4.69 -9.15
N THR A 187 -5.06 5.34 -8.12
CA THR A 187 -4.85 6.80 -8.11
C THR A 187 -3.84 7.20 -9.19
N LEU A 188 -2.69 6.54 -9.25
CA LEU A 188 -1.67 6.80 -10.28
C LEU A 188 -2.24 6.59 -11.70
N LEU A 189 -3.03 5.54 -11.90
CA LEU A 189 -3.68 5.27 -13.18
C LEU A 189 -4.67 6.39 -13.54
N ALA A 190 -5.54 6.77 -12.61
CA ALA A 190 -6.54 7.82 -12.81
C ALA A 190 -5.87 9.16 -13.17
N PHE A 191 -4.81 9.54 -12.46
CA PHE A 191 -4.04 10.75 -12.78
C PHE A 191 -3.37 10.66 -14.15
N THR A 192 -2.72 9.54 -14.46
CA THR A 192 -2.04 9.35 -15.75
C THR A 192 -3.02 9.46 -16.92
N VAL A 193 -4.15 8.74 -16.85
CA VAL A 193 -5.19 8.80 -17.88
C VAL A 193 -5.79 10.20 -17.99
N ARG A 194 -6.07 10.85 -16.84
CA ARG A 194 -6.63 12.20 -16.84
C ARG A 194 -5.67 13.20 -17.46
N SER A 195 -4.38 13.12 -17.18
CA SER A 195 -3.34 13.95 -17.79
C SER A 195 -3.28 13.76 -19.31
N CYS A 196 -3.33 12.51 -19.80
CA CYS A 196 -3.34 12.23 -21.24
C CYS A 196 -4.58 12.79 -21.95
N VAL A 197 -5.77 12.64 -21.34
CA VAL A 197 -7.02 13.17 -21.90
C VAL A 197 -7.00 14.70 -21.94
N TRP A 198 -6.52 15.33 -20.87
CA TRP A 198 -6.44 16.79 -20.79
C TRP A 198 -5.49 17.36 -21.86
N VAL A 199 -4.31 16.76 -22.06
CA VAL A 199 -3.39 17.16 -23.13
C VAL A 199 -4.05 17.03 -24.50
N ARG A 200 -4.84 15.97 -24.74
CA ARG A 200 -5.59 15.81 -25.99
C ARG A 200 -6.64 16.91 -26.19
N GLU A 201 -7.35 17.30 -25.14
CA GLU A 201 -8.34 18.39 -25.18
C GLU A 201 -7.68 19.75 -25.48
N GLU A 202 -6.51 20.05 -24.90
CA GLU A 202 -5.78 21.30 -25.15
C GLU A 202 -5.17 21.38 -26.55
N VAL A 203 -4.67 20.26 -27.08
CA VAL A 203 -4.19 20.16 -28.47
C VAL A 203 -5.35 20.30 -29.47
N VAL A 204 -6.51 19.73 -29.18
CA VAL A 204 -7.71 19.83 -30.04
C VAL A 204 -8.32 21.24 -29.98
N SER A 205 -8.33 21.88 -28.81
CA SER A 205 -8.83 23.25 -28.64
C SER A 205 -7.88 24.34 -29.14
N GLY A 206 -6.67 23.96 -29.60
CA GLY A 206 -5.70 24.87 -30.19
C GLY A 206 -5.00 25.78 -29.18
N VAL A 207 -5.09 25.46 -27.88
CA VAL A 207 -4.40 26.19 -26.80
C VAL A 207 -2.92 25.80 -26.74
N LEU A 208 -2.59 24.55 -27.09
CA LEU A 208 -1.22 24.07 -27.25
C LEU A 208 -0.89 23.87 -28.73
N ASP A 209 0.25 24.43 -29.16
CA ASP A 209 0.68 24.38 -30.57
C ASP A 209 1.11 22.97 -30.96
N ARG A 210 0.66 22.50 -32.13
CA ARG A 210 0.83 21.11 -32.63
C ARG A 210 2.29 20.70 -32.91
N GLY A 211 3.24 21.61 -32.74
CA GLY A 211 4.65 21.45 -33.12
C GLY A 211 5.62 21.05 -32.01
N SER A 212 5.16 20.77 -30.79
CA SER A 212 6.04 20.22 -29.74
C SER A 212 5.83 18.70 -29.63
N ASP A 213 6.87 17.95 -30.01
CA ASP A 213 6.96 16.49 -30.02
C ASP A 213 6.74 15.86 -28.63
N PHE A 214 5.52 15.90 -28.11
CA PHE A 214 5.09 15.00 -27.05
C PHE A 214 4.45 13.79 -27.72
N ALA A 215 5.25 12.72 -27.83
CA ALA A 215 4.83 11.40 -28.24
C ALA A 215 3.81 10.81 -27.24
N CYS A 216 2.60 11.35 -27.21
CA CYS A 216 1.45 10.61 -26.74
C CYS A 216 1.07 9.71 -27.91
N ALA A 217 1.61 8.48 -27.89
CA ALA A 217 1.32 7.45 -28.88
C ALA A 217 -0.19 7.44 -29.16
N ASP A 218 -0.54 7.48 -30.44
CA ASP A 218 -1.91 7.38 -30.95
C ASP A 218 -2.63 6.20 -30.28
N VAL A 219 -3.39 6.49 -29.22
CA VAL A 219 -4.48 5.62 -28.75
C VAL A 219 -5.66 5.91 -29.68
N GLY A 220 -5.51 5.47 -30.92
CA GLY A 220 -6.53 5.47 -31.95
C GLY A 220 -7.09 4.07 -32.13
N GLY A 221 -8.39 3.91 -31.90
CA GLY A 221 -9.13 2.69 -32.20
C GLY A 221 -10.21 2.42 -31.17
N PHE A 222 -11.45 2.69 -31.58
CA PHE A 222 -12.71 2.51 -30.85
C PHE A 222 -12.92 1.13 -30.23
#